data_AF-A0A5E7ULB6-F1
#
_entry.id   AF-A0A5E7ULB6-F1
#
_cell.length_a   1.000
_cell.length_b   1.000
_cell.length_c   1.000
_cell.angle_alpha   90.00
_cell.angle_beta   90.00
_cell.angle_gamma   90.00
#
_symmetry.space_group_name_H-M   'P 1'
#
loop_
_entity.id
_entity.type
_entity.pdbx_description
1 polymer ?
#
loop_
_entity_poly.entity_id
_entity_poly.type
_entity_poly.pdbx_seq_one_letter_code
_entity_poly.pdbx_strand_id
1 'polypeptide(L)'
;MLFFKPERQLALELDLEGLSLRLKPLSTTIKLMTSHRLRKYQRALENDIGGLPGFMALSVEGKVNYMIPIISQMNEARDQQNEVDFIAAYLTVMLLESISCGYHSTMNLVFSGMEKIAAFRWDES
;
A
#
# COMPACT_ATOMS: atom_id res chain seq x y z
N MET A 1 -17.11 -17.20 -20.11
CA MET A 1 -15.68 -16.82 -20.18
C MET A 1 -15.12 -16.92 -18.78
N LEU A 2 -14.23 -17.90 -18.52
CA LEU A 2 -13.43 -17.91 -17.31
C LEU A 2 -12.39 -16.80 -17.47
N PHE A 3 -12.60 -15.68 -16.80
CA PHE A 3 -11.60 -14.62 -16.72
C PHE A 3 -10.46 -15.15 -15.84
N PHE A 4 -9.43 -15.71 -16.47
CA PHE A 4 -8.21 -16.09 -15.77
C PHE A 4 -7.54 -14.82 -15.25
N LYS A 5 -7.49 -14.66 -13.92
CA LYS A 5 -6.67 -13.62 -13.29
C LYS A 5 -5.20 -13.94 -13.51
N PRO A 6 -4.33 -12.95 -13.78
CA PRO A 6 -2.88 -13.16 -13.82
C PRO A 6 -2.38 -13.76 -12.50
N GLU A 7 -1.42 -14.69 -12.56
CA GLU A 7 -0.86 -15.36 -11.37
C GLU A 7 -0.31 -14.35 -10.35
N ARG A 8 0.32 -13.27 -10.84
CA ARG A 8 0.83 -12.18 -9.99
C ARG A 8 -0.29 -11.48 -9.22
N GLN A 9 -1.44 -11.22 -9.87
CA GLN A 9 -2.58 -10.60 -9.22
C GLN A 9 -3.14 -11.51 -8.12
N LEU A 10 -3.26 -12.81 -8.38
CA LEU A 10 -3.72 -13.78 -7.38
C LEU A 10 -2.80 -13.85 -6.17
N ALA A 11 -1.47 -13.90 -6.39
CA ALA A 11 -0.50 -13.90 -5.30
C ALA A 11 -0.61 -12.65 -4.41
N LEU A 12 -0.76 -11.48 -5.03
CA LEU A 12 -0.95 -10.21 -4.30
C LEU A 12 -2.26 -10.21 -3.49
N GLU A 13 -3.35 -10.72 -4.06
CA GLU A 13 -4.64 -10.82 -3.34
C GLU A 13 -4.51 -11.74 -2.11
N LEU A 14 -3.85 -12.90 -2.25
CA LEU A 14 -3.61 -13.82 -1.13
C LEU A 14 -2.74 -13.20 -0.02
N ASP A 15 -1.67 -12.49 -0.38
CA ASP A 15 -0.82 -11.80 0.58
C ASP A 15 -1.60 -10.72 1.34
N LEU A 16 -2.44 -9.96 0.64
CA LEU A 16 -3.29 -8.92 1.24
C LEU A 16 -4.37 -9.49 2.15
N GLU A 17 -4.95 -10.63 1.80
CA GLU A 17 -5.88 -11.36 2.69
C GLU A 17 -5.17 -11.81 3.97
N GLY A 18 -3.96 -12.36 3.85
CA GLY A 18 -3.11 -12.72 4.98
C GLY A 18 -2.79 -11.52 5.89
N LEU A 19 -2.42 -10.38 5.30
CA LEU A 19 -2.20 -9.14 6.04
C LEU A 19 -3.47 -8.68 6.75
N SER A 20 -4.59 -8.63 6.05
CA SER A 20 -5.90 -8.20 6.56
C SER A 20 -6.34 -8.98 7.81
N LEU A 21 -5.99 -10.27 7.91
CA LEU A 21 -6.18 -11.08 9.13
C LEU A 21 -5.27 -10.63 10.27
N ARG A 22 -4.01 -10.30 9.98
CA ARG A 22 -3.03 -9.77 10.96
C ARG A 22 -3.35 -8.37 11.45
N LEU A 23 -4.02 -7.54 10.65
CA LEU A 23 -4.40 -6.17 11.05
C LEU A 23 -5.48 -6.14 12.14
N LYS A 24 -6.35 -7.16 12.21
CA LYS A 24 -7.44 -7.23 13.20
C LYS A 24 -6.93 -7.17 14.65
N PRO A 25 -6.00 -8.03 15.10
CA PRO A 25 -5.52 -8.05 16.48
C PRO A 25 -4.56 -6.91 16.86
N LEU A 26 -4.14 -6.05 15.92
CA LEU A 26 -3.21 -4.96 16.24
C LEU A 26 -3.81 -4.02 17.29
N SER A 27 -2.95 -3.56 18.20
CA SER A 27 -3.32 -2.59 19.23
C SER A 27 -3.73 -1.26 18.60
N THR A 28 -4.58 -0.50 19.30
CA THR A 28 -5.00 0.84 18.87
C THR A 28 -3.80 1.77 18.66
N THR A 29 -2.78 1.67 19.51
CA THR A 29 -1.53 2.46 19.39
C THR A 29 -0.82 2.17 18.08
N ILE A 30 -0.61 0.89 17.73
CA ILE A 30 0.02 0.50 16.46
C ILE A 30 -0.80 1.03 15.29
N LYS A 31 -2.13 0.84 15.30
CA LYS A 31 -3.01 1.34 14.24
C LYS A 31 -2.92 2.86 14.07
N LEU A 32 -2.87 3.62 15.16
CA LEU A 32 -2.74 5.08 15.12
C LEU A 32 -1.37 5.52 14.56
N MET A 33 -0.29 4.87 14.99
CA MET A 33 1.05 5.17 14.49
C MET A 33 1.19 4.81 13.00
N THR A 34 0.67 3.66 12.59
CA THR A 34 0.63 3.25 11.18
C THR A 34 -0.22 4.21 10.35
N SER A 35 -1.38 4.66 10.84
CA SER A 35 -2.20 5.69 10.19
C SER A 35 -1.42 6.99 10.00
N HIS A 36 -0.65 7.41 11.00
CA HIS A 36 0.21 8.59 10.88
C HIS A 36 1.31 8.41 9.82
N ARG A 37 1.90 7.22 9.72
CA ARG A 37 2.88 6.90 8.67
C ARG A 37 2.27 6.86 7.27
N LEU A 38 1.08 6.29 7.11
CA LEU A 38 0.34 6.30 5.85
C LEU A 38 0.08 7.74 5.37
N ARG A 39 -0.32 8.65 6.26
CA ARG A 39 -0.45 10.08 5.93
C ARG A 39 0.86 10.71 5.44
N LYS A 40 2.03 10.26 5.95
CA LYS A 40 3.32 10.75 5.47
C LYS A 40 3.59 10.30 4.03
N TYR A 41 3.32 9.03 3.71
CA TYR A 41 3.45 8.53 2.34
C TYR A 41 2.48 9.21 1.38
N GLN A 42 1.22 9.39 1.78
CA GLN A 42 0.22 10.11 1.00
C GLN A 42 0.66 11.55 0.69
N ARG A 43 1.13 12.30 1.70
CA ARG A 43 1.65 13.66 1.51
C ARG A 43 2.91 13.71 0.66
N ALA A 44 3.81 12.75 0.81
CA ALA A 44 4.99 12.66 -0.04
C ALA A 44 4.57 12.47 -1.51
N LEU A 45 3.64 11.55 -1.78
CA LEU A 45 3.09 11.35 -3.12
C LEU A 45 2.44 12.62 -3.69
N GLU A 46 1.66 13.33 -2.86
CA GLU A 46 1.03 14.59 -3.26
C GLU A 46 2.06 15.66 -3.61
N ASN A 47 3.08 15.83 -2.77
CA ASN A 47 4.09 16.87 -2.95
C ASN A 47 5.07 16.55 -4.10
N ASP A 48 5.46 15.28 -4.25
CA ASP A 48 6.49 14.88 -5.19
C ASP A 48 5.97 14.88 -6.63
N ILE A 49 4.72 14.42 -6.82
CA ILE A 49 4.17 14.18 -8.15
C ILE A 49 2.70 14.58 -8.34
N GLY A 50 2.01 15.12 -7.33
CA GLY A 50 0.59 15.47 -7.43
C GLY A 50 -0.35 14.29 -7.18
N GLY A 51 0.06 13.37 -6.29
CA GLY A 51 -0.81 12.34 -5.75
C GLY A 51 -0.98 11.14 -6.67
N LEU A 52 -2.07 10.41 -6.48
CA LEU A 52 -2.41 9.26 -7.34
C LEU A 52 -2.53 9.65 -8.83
N PRO A 53 -3.19 10.77 -9.22
CA PRO A 53 -3.23 11.18 -10.62
C PRO A 53 -1.84 11.41 -11.22
N GLY A 54 -0.96 12.07 -10.45
CA GLY A 54 0.44 12.27 -10.77
C GLY A 54 1.19 10.96 -11.01
N PHE A 55 1.06 10.03 -10.06
CA PHE A 55 1.65 8.70 -10.17
C PHE A 55 1.15 7.94 -11.40
N MET A 56 -0.15 7.99 -11.67
CA MET A 56 -0.76 7.32 -12.82
C MET A 56 -0.22 7.83 -14.16
N ALA A 57 0.11 9.13 -14.23
CA ALA A 57 0.67 9.78 -15.40
C ALA A 57 2.15 9.44 -15.67
N LEU A 58 2.86 8.84 -14.71
CA LEU A 58 4.24 8.39 -14.90
C LEU A 58 4.33 7.26 -15.94
N SER A 59 5.48 7.18 -16.60
CA SER A 59 5.86 6.00 -17.39
C SER A 59 5.96 4.76 -16.50
N VAL A 60 5.96 3.56 -17.11
CA VAL A 60 6.16 2.30 -16.37
C VAL A 60 7.46 2.34 -15.54
N GLU A 61 8.55 2.81 -16.14
CA GLU A 61 9.83 2.98 -15.46
C GLU A 61 9.76 4.02 -14.34
N GLY A 62 9.06 5.14 -14.56
CA GLY A 62 8.84 6.17 -13.54
C GLY A 62 8.09 5.64 -12.31
N LYS A 63 7.05 4.81 -12.53
CA LYS A 63 6.30 4.16 -11.45
C LYS A 63 7.18 3.22 -10.64
N VAL A 64 7.99 2.40 -11.32
CA VAL A 64 8.95 1.51 -10.66
C VAL A 64 9.96 2.31 -9.83
N ASN A 65 10.58 3.34 -10.44
CA ASN A 65 11.59 4.17 -9.78
C ASN A 65 11.04 4.89 -8.55
N TYR A 66 9.78 5.32 -8.59
CA TYR A 66 9.12 5.94 -7.44
C TYR A 66 8.90 4.94 -6.28
N MET A 67 8.57 3.67 -6.59
CA MET A 67 8.32 2.65 -5.56
C MET A 67 9.61 2.10 -4.91
N ILE A 68 10.75 2.08 -5.61
CA ILE A 68 12.04 1.57 -5.11
C ILE A 68 12.39 2.09 -3.70
N PRO A 69 12.41 3.40 -3.41
CA PRO A 69 12.76 3.89 -2.08
C PRO A 69 11.78 3.45 -0.99
N ILE A 70 10.49 3.28 -1.32
CA ILE A 70 9.48 2.80 -0.38
C ILE A 70 9.69 1.30 -0.09
N ILE A 71 10.03 0.52 -1.12
CA ILE A 71 10.39 -0.90 -0.99
C ILE A 71 11.65 -1.07 -0.13
N SER A 72 12.66 -0.20 -0.27
CA SER A 72 13.84 -0.21 0.61
C SER A 72 13.44 -0.01 2.07
N GLN A 73 12.66 1.04 2.36
CA GLN A 73 12.16 1.33 3.71
C GLN A 73 11.33 0.18 4.28
N MET A 74 10.50 -0.46 3.45
CA MET A 74 9.73 -1.64 3.86
C MET A 74 10.64 -2.80 4.28
N ASN A 75 11.68 -3.11 3.49
CA ASN A 75 12.61 -4.19 3.82
C ASN A 75 13.43 -3.88 5.07
N GLU A 76 13.93 -2.64 5.21
CA GLU A 76 14.64 -2.19 6.41
C GLU A 76 13.75 -2.30 7.66
N ALA A 77 12.48 -1.87 7.57
CA ALA A 77 11.53 -1.99 8.66
C ALA A 77 11.23 -3.44 9.03
N ARG A 78 11.16 -4.35 8.04
CA ARG A 78 11.02 -5.79 8.28
C ARG A 78 12.23 -6.34 9.05
N ASP A 79 13.43 -6.00 8.64
CA ASP A 79 14.67 -6.51 9.24
C ASP A 79 14.85 -5.98 10.68
N GLN A 80 14.38 -4.75 10.94
CA GLN A 80 14.34 -4.13 12.27
C GLN A 80 13.14 -4.55 13.13
N GLN A 81 12.23 -5.38 12.59
CA GLN A 81 10.96 -5.75 13.24
C GLN A 81 10.10 -4.53 13.64
N ASN A 82 10.19 -3.44 12.88
CA ASN A 82 9.39 -2.24 13.05
C ASN A 82 8.05 -2.41 12.31
N GLU A 83 7.09 -2.98 13.03
CA GLU A 83 5.76 -3.32 12.49
C GLU A 83 5.00 -2.10 11.95
N VAL A 84 5.12 -0.94 12.60
CA VAL A 84 4.44 0.29 12.20
C VAL A 84 4.89 0.75 10.82
N ASP A 85 6.21 0.85 10.62
CA ASP A 85 6.79 1.36 9.38
C ASP A 85 6.67 0.32 8.26
N PHE A 86 6.80 -0.98 8.59
CA PHE A 86 6.58 -2.07 7.66
C PHE A 86 5.16 -2.07 7.09
N ILE A 87 4.12 -2.06 7.93
CA ILE A 87 2.73 -2.11 7.47
C ILE A 87 2.40 -0.90 6.60
N ALA A 88 2.84 0.30 7.00
CA ALA A 88 2.57 1.52 6.25
C ALA A 88 3.25 1.51 4.88
N ALA A 89 4.53 1.12 4.81
CA ALA A 89 5.27 1.01 3.55
C ALA A 89 4.67 -0.08 2.65
N TYR A 90 4.36 -1.24 3.22
CA TYR A 90 3.78 -2.37 2.49
C TYR A 90 2.43 -2.00 1.86
N LEU A 91 1.48 -1.44 2.64
CA LEU A 91 0.18 -1.04 2.12
C LEU A 91 0.31 0.04 1.03
N THR A 92 1.28 0.96 1.18
CA THR A 92 1.57 1.98 0.16
C THR A 92 2.10 1.34 -1.14
N VAL A 93 3.08 0.45 -1.06
CA VAL A 93 3.62 -0.26 -2.24
C VAL A 93 2.53 -1.07 -2.92
N MET A 94 1.71 -1.81 -2.16
CA MET A 94 0.62 -2.62 -2.73
C MET A 94 -0.43 -1.76 -3.45
N LEU A 95 -0.73 -0.56 -2.93
CA LEU A 95 -1.62 0.38 -3.60
C LEU A 95 -1.02 0.82 -4.94
N LEU A 96 0.23 1.27 -4.94
CA LEU A 96 0.91 1.77 -6.13
C LEU A 96 1.18 0.67 -7.17
N GLU A 97 1.49 -0.55 -6.74
CA GLU A 97 1.64 -1.72 -7.62
C GLU A 97 0.29 -2.09 -8.25
N SER A 98 -0.79 -2.09 -7.47
CA SER A 98 -2.14 -2.34 -7.98
C SER A 98 -2.54 -1.31 -9.05
N ILE A 99 -2.23 -0.03 -8.83
CA ILE A 99 -2.47 1.04 -9.80
C ILE A 99 -1.59 0.88 -11.04
N SER A 100 -0.31 0.57 -10.86
CA SER A 100 0.63 0.37 -11.96
C SER A 100 0.21 -0.75 -12.90
N CYS A 101 -0.37 -1.81 -12.34
CA CYS A 101 -0.79 -3.00 -13.09
C CYS A 101 -2.28 -3.00 -13.49
N GLY A 102 -3.07 -2.00 -13.08
CA GLY A 102 -4.51 -1.94 -13.37
C GLY A 102 -5.35 -2.98 -12.61
N TYR A 103 -4.87 -3.45 -11.45
CA TYR A 103 -5.54 -4.48 -10.65
C TYR A 103 -6.60 -3.88 -9.71
N HIS A 104 -7.72 -3.44 -10.29
CA HIS A 104 -8.78 -2.75 -9.55
C HIS A 104 -9.36 -3.56 -8.36
N SER A 105 -9.53 -4.89 -8.51
CA SER A 105 -10.00 -5.72 -7.38
C SER A 105 -9.00 -5.78 -6.23
N THR A 106 -7.71 -5.86 -6.56
CA THR A 106 -6.61 -5.87 -5.59
C THR A 106 -6.51 -4.53 -4.88
N MET A 107 -6.69 -3.41 -5.60
CA MET A 107 -6.73 -2.07 -5.04
C MET A 107 -7.81 -1.94 -3.95
N ASN A 108 -9.01 -2.48 -4.17
CA ASN A 108 -10.08 -2.47 -3.16
C ASN A 108 -9.71 -3.27 -1.89
N LEU A 109 -8.94 -4.36 -2.02
CA LEU A 109 -8.42 -5.09 -0.87
C LEU A 109 -7.40 -4.27 -0.08
N VAL A 110 -6.52 -3.54 -0.79
CA VAL A 110 -5.57 -2.62 -0.16
C VAL A 110 -6.29 -1.53 0.63
N PHE A 111 -7.30 -0.88 0.02
CA PHE A 111 -8.11 0.13 0.71
C PHE A 111 -8.83 -0.46 1.92
N SER A 112 -9.43 -1.64 1.79
CA SER A 112 -10.06 -2.34 2.91
C SER A 112 -9.07 -2.66 4.04
N GLY A 113 -7.81 -2.93 3.69
CA GLY A 113 -6.71 -3.09 4.65
C GLY A 113 -6.39 -1.78 5.36
N MET A 114 -6.25 -0.69 4.61
CA MET A 114 -6.00 0.65 5.13
C MET A 114 -7.13 1.15 6.05
N GLU A 115 -8.40 0.89 5.73
CA GLU A 115 -9.54 1.25 6.58
C GLU A 115 -9.50 0.54 7.95
N LYS A 116 -8.90 -0.64 8.03
CA LYS A 116 -8.69 -1.34 9.32
C LYS A 116 -7.61 -0.68 10.18
N ILE A 117 -6.78 0.18 9.59
CA ILE A 117 -5.79 1.01 10.28
C ILE A 117 -6.45 2.32 10.71
N ALA A 118 -7.10 2.30 11.87
CA ALA A 118 -7.71 3.48 12.49
C ALA A 118 -8.65 4.26 11.53
N ALA A 119 -9.46 3.55 10.73
CA ALA A 119 -10.38 4.12 9.75
C ALA A 119 -9.69 5.04 8.73
N PHE A 120 -8.41 4.79 8.41
CA PHE A 120 -7.67 5.59 7.46
C PHE A 120 -8.28 5.47 6.06
N ARG A 121 -8.51 6.62 5.43
CA ARG A 121 -8.98 6.75 4.05
C ARG A 121 -7.93 7.47 3.23
N TRP A 122 -7.51 6.86 2.12
CA TRP A 122 -6.47 7.41 1.26
C TRP A 122 -6.97 8.62 0.44
N ASP A 123 -8.27 8.71 0.19
CA ASP A 123 -8.87 9.74 -0.68
C ASP A 123 -9.50 10.91 0.09
N GLU A 124 -9.43 10.93 1.43
CA GLU A 124 -9.85 12.10 2.22
C GLU A 124 -8.69 13.10 2.29
N SER A 125 -8.58 13.94 1.25
CA SER A 125 -7.73 15.14 1.19
C SER A 125 -8.60 16.39 1.10
#